data_AF-A0A925NWW1-F1
#
_entry.id   AF-A0A925NWW1-F1
#
_cell.length_a   1.000
_cell.length_b   1.000
_cell.length_c   1.000
_cell.angle_alpha   90.00
_cell.angle_beta   90.00
_cell.angle_gamma   90.00
#
_symmetry.space_group_name_H-M   'P 1'
#
loop_
_entity.id
_entity.type
_entity.pdbx_description
1 polymer ?
#
loop_
_entity_poly.entity_id
_entity_poly.type
_entity_poly.pdbx_seq_one_letter_code
_entity_poly.pdbx_strand_id
1 'polypeptide(L)'
;MKTHIKALMRVVPEEDGGRHGPFGAGYRPHLVAKDSDFWLAVTVVNLEAGRLIYPGDEVTLEMELDYPTQVDYSSLCRGAKFSMREGSKTIAVGAIL
;
A
#
# COMPACT_ATOMS: atom_id res chain seq x y z
N MET A 1 -9.38 -14.53 -10.77
CA MET A 1 -10.13 -13.62 -9.87
C MET A 1 -9.09 -12.82 -9.11
N LYS A 2 -9.10 -11.49 -9.22
CA LYS A 2 -8.15 -10.63 -8.51
C LYS A 2 -8.76 -10.27 -7.16
N THR A 3 -8.00 -10.42 -6.08
CA THR A 3 -8.50 -10.09 -4.74
C THR A 3 -8.07 -8.68 -4.37
N HIS A 4 -8.96 -8.03 -3.63
CA HIS A 4 -8.80 -6.65 -3.20
C HIS A 4 -8.74 -6.60 -1.68
N ILE A 5 -7.95 -5.67 -1.17
CA ILE A 5 -7.93 -5.31 0.25
C ILE A 5 -8.24 -3.83 0.41
N LYS A 6 -8.97 -3.51 1.47
CA LYS A 6 -9.18 -2.13 1.90
C LYS A 6 -8.21 -1.82 3.02
N ALA A 7 -7.57 -0.65 3.00
CA ALA A 7 -6.62 -0.27 4.02
C ALA A 7 -6.73 1.21 4.37
N LEU A 8 -6.47 1.51 5.65
CA LEU A 8 -6.17 2.85 6.11
C LEU A 8 -4.65 3.03 6.05
N MET A 9 -4.18 4.08 5.40
CA MET A 9 -2.78 4.37 5.18
C MET A 9 -2.46 5.81 5.56
N ARG A 10 -1.32 5.99 6.21
CA ARG A 10 -0.68 7.30 6.39
C ARG A 10 0.57 7.36 5.51
N VAL A 11 0.61 8.33 4.61
CA VAL A 11 1.71 8.52 3.68
C VAL A 11 2.84 9.25 4.38
N VAL A 12 4.06 8.75 4.24
CA VAL A 12 5.23 9.35 4.86
C VAL A 12 5.46 10.74 4.26
N PRO A 13 5.58 11.80 5.07
CA PRO A 13 5.92 13.13 4.60
C PRO A 13 7.22 13.15 3.80
N GLU A 14 7.36 14.11 2.89
CA GLU A 14 8.60 14.27 2.10
C GLU A 14 9.81 14.55 3.00
N GLU A 15 9.64 15.41 4.01
CA GLU A 15 10.65 15.75 5.00
C GLU A 15 11.16 14.56 5.83
N ASP A 16 10.32 13.54 6.00
CA ASP A 16 10.64 12.29 6.69
C ASP A 16 11.22 11.22 5.73
N GLY A 17 11.55 11.60 4.50
CA GLY A 17 12.15 10.71 3.50
C GLY A 17 11.14 9.89 2.69
N GLY A 18 9.88 10.32 2.66
CA GLY A 18 8.82 9.75 1.83
C GLY A 18 9.00 10.03 0.33
N ARG A 19 7.87 10.12 -0.38
CA ARG A 19 7.88 10.49 -1.80
C ARG A 19 8.02 12.00 -1.98
N HIS A 20 8.69 12.44 -3.04
CA HIS A 20 8.72 13.85 -3.45
C HIS A 20 7.39 14.31 -4.07
N GLY A 21 6.70 13.41 -4.76
CA GLY A 21 5.51 13.75 -5.53
C GLY A 21 4.31 12.85 -5.18
N PRO A 22 3.09 13.32 -5.49
CA PRO A 22 1.89 12.54 -5.26
C PRO A 22 1.84 11.27 -6.11
N PHE A 23 0.87 10.41 -5.80
CA PHE A 23 0.52 9.25 -6.60
C PHE A 23 -1.00 9.09 -6.67
N GLY A 24 -1.50 8.24 -7.57
CA GLY A 24 -2.94 8.06 -7.77
C GLY A 24 -3.30 6.63 -8.16
N ALA A 25 -4.48 6.46 -8.76
CA ALA A 25 -4.93 5.18 -9.29
C ALA A 25 -3.91 4.60 -10.29
N GLY A 26 -3.71 3.27 -10.22
CA GLY A 26 -2.75 2.55 -11.05
C GLY A 26 -1.32 2.56 -10.51
N TYR A 27 -1.04 3.26 -9.39
CA TYR A 27 0.26 3.20 -8.74
C TYR A 27 0.55 1.79 -8.20
N ARG A 28 1.78 1.30 -8.41
CA ARG A 28 2.20 -0.10 -8.16
C ARG A 28 3.36 -0.25 -7.18
N PRO A 29 3.14 0.00 -5.88
CA PRO A 29 4.13 -0.23 -4.85
C PRO A 29 4.15 -1.70 -4.37
N HIS A 30 5.06 -1.99 -3.43
CA HIS A 30 5.10 -3.26 -2.71
C HIS A 30 4.56 -3.11 -1.29
N LEU A 31 3.63 -3.97 -0.91
CA LEU A 31 3.15 -4.14 0.45
C LEU A 31 4.04 -5.17 1.17
N VAL A 32 4.54 -4.79 2.35
CA VAL A 32 5.27 -5.69 3.25
C VAL A 32 4.51 -5.72 4.58
N ALA A 33 3.85 -6.84 4.85
CA ALA A 33 3.17 -7.05 6.13
C ALA A 33 4.21 -7.13 7.25
N LYS A 34 3.87 -6.61 8.44
CA LYS A 34 4.82 -6.46 9.55
C LYS A 34 5.50 -7.78 9.95
N ASP A 35 4.75 -8.88 9.89
CA ASP A 35 5.20 -10.20 10.32
C ASP A 35 5.49 -11.12 9.12
N SER A 36 5.84 -10.54 7.96
CA SER A 36 6.13 -11.27 6.73
C SER A 36 7.41 -10.77 6.08
N ASP A 37 8.22 -11.70 5.57
CA ASP A 37 9.42 -11.42 4.80
C ASP A 37 9.13 -11.23 3.30
N PHE A 38 7.87 -11.38 2.88
CA PHE A 38 7.48 -11.28 1.47
C PHE A 38 7.03 -9.88 1.08
N TRP A 39 7.42 -9.51 -0.13
CA TRP A 39 7.02 -8.25 -0.77
C TRP A 39 5.95 -8.55 -1.79
N LEU A 40 4.77 -8.01 -1.57
CA LEU A 40 3.62 -8.23 -2.44
C LEU A 40 3.39 -7.01 -3.32
N ALA A 41 3.50 -7.16 -4.63
CA ALA A 41 3.12 -6.10 -5.55
C ALA A 41 1.61 -5.86 -5.45
N VAL A 42 1.20 -4.59 -5.36
CA VAL A 42 -0.20 -4.19 -5.31
C VAL A 42 -0.47 -3.09 -6.32
N THR A 43 -1.73 -2.91 -6.71
CA THR A 43 -2.15 -1.77 -7.54
C THR A 43 -3.18 -0.95 -6.76
N VAL A 44 -2.93 0.34 -6.59
CA VAL A 44 -3.91 1.28 -6.02
C VAL A 44 -5.07 1.41 -6.99
N VAL A 45 -6.28 1.11 -6.53
CA VAL A 45 -7.50 1.11 -7.34
C VAL A 45 -8.63 1.84 -6.62
N ASN A 46 -9.75 2.04 -7.32
CA ASN A 46 -10.96 2.63 -6.76
C ASN A 46 -10.75 4.04 -6.15
N LEU A 47 -9.81 4.79 -6.71
CA LEU A 47 -9.67 6.22 -6.49
C LEU A 47 -10.54 6.98 -7.50
N GLU A 48 -11.15 8.08 -7.06
CA GLU A 48 -11.85 9.01 -7.94
C GLU A 48 -10.93 9.49 -9.06
N ALA A 49 -11.50 9.68 -10.26
CA ALA A 49 -10.72 10.09 -11.43
C ALA A 49 -10.00 11.43 -11.17
N GLY A 50 -8.68 11.44 -11.40
CA GLY A 50 -7.84 12.63 -11.15
C GLY A 50 -7.49 12.87 -9.68
N ARG A 51 -7.99 12.04 -8.75
CA ARG A 51 -7.61 12.15 -7.34
C ARG A 51 -6.17 11.70 -7.13
N LEU A 52 -5.41 12.56 -6.47
CA LEU A 52 -4.04 12.33 -6.06
C LEU A 52 -3.95 12.21 -4.55
N ILE A 53 -2.97 11.43 -4.10
CA ILE A 53 -2.59 11.23 -2.70
C ILE A 53 -1.22 11.87 -2.53
N TYR A 54 -1.11 12.78 -1.58
CA TYR A 54 0.10 13.57 -1.32
C TYR A 54 0.91 13.00 -0.15
N PRO A 55 2.23 13.26 -0.11
CA PRO A 55 3.03 13.01 1.07
C PRO A 55 2.41 13.66 2.32
N GLY A 56 2.31 12.91 3.42
CA GLY A 56 1.68 13.36 4.66
C GLY A 56 0.16 13.09 4.77
N ASP A 57 -0.51 12.71 3.68
CA ASP A 57 -1.95 12.41 3.73
C ASP A 57 -2.26 11.15 4.54
N GLU A 58 -3.43 11.14 5.17
CA GLU A 58 -4.05 9.93 5.69
C GLU A 58 -5.28 9.58 4.84
N VAL A 59 -5.27 8.39 4.26
CA VAL A 59 -6.28 7.98 3.27
C VAL A 59 -6.73 6.54 3.50
N THR A 60 -8.01 6.29 3.27
CA THR A 60 -8.53 4.93 3.11
C THR A 60 -8.65 4.64 1.63
N LEU A 61 -8.01 3.56 1.16
CA LEU A 61 -8.03 3.18 -0.26
C LEU A 61 -8.15 1.67 -0.43
N GLU A 62 -8.42 1.25 -1.66
CA GLU A 62 -8.49 -0.15 -2.07
C GLU A 62 -7.27 -0.50 -2.92
N MET A 63 -6.73 -1.69 -2.69
CA MET A 63 -5.59 -2.21 -3.42
C MET A 63 -5.91 -3.57 -3.98
N GLU A 64 -5.66 -3.72 -5.27
CA GLU A 64 -5.67 -5.02 -5.93
C GLU A 64 -4.33 -5.70 -5.67
N LEU A 65 -4.36 -6.92 -5.14
CA LEU A 65 -3.15 -7.71 -4.92
C LEU A 65 -2.75 -8.40 -6.22
N ASP A 66 -1.50 -8.25 -6.63
CA ASP A 66 -0.90 -9.13 -7.62
C ASP A 66 -0.57 -10.43 -6.88
N TYR A 67 -1.11 -11.58 -7.29
CA TYR A 67 -1.06 -12.83 -6.52
C TYR A 67 0.05 -13.76 -7.03
N PRO A 68 1.27 -13.78 -6.45
CA PRO A 68 2.15 -14.91 -6.61
C PRO A 68 1.58 -16.13 -5.88
N THR A 69 1.69 -17.30 -6.50
CA THR A 69 1.30 -18.59 -5.89
C THR A 69 2.12 -18.98 -4.65
N GLN A 70 3.19 -18.24 -4.33
CA GLN A 70 4.14 -18.58 -3.27
C GLN A 70 4.09 -17.65 -2.03
N VAL A 71 3.14 -16.71 -1.97
CA VAL A 71 3.04 -15.79 -0.82
C VAL A 71 2.13 -16.40 0.26
N ASP A 72 2.58 -16.30 1.51
CA ASP A 72 1.75 -16.62 2.67
C ASP A 72 0.80 -15.44 2.97
N TYR A 73 -0.47 -15.63 2.59
CA TYR A 73 -1.54 -14.64 2.77
C TYR A 73 -2.12 -14.61 4.19
N SER A 74 -1.71 -15.51 5.10
CA SER A 74 -2.22 -15.54 6.48
C SER A 74 -1.91 -14.24 7.25
N SER A 75 -0.83 -13.57 6.85
CA SER A 75 -0.41 -12.25 7.37
C SER A 75 -1.27 -11.08 6.88
N LEU A 76 -2.14 -11.27 5.88
CA LEU A 76 -3.00 -10.23 5.29
C LEU A 76 -4.43 -10.30 5.83
N CYS A 77 -4.57 -10.36 7.16
CA CYS A 77 -5.86 -10.37 7.83
C CYS A 77 -6.29 -8.96 8.27
N ARG A 78 -7.58 -8.82 8.59
CA ARG A 78 -8.11 -7.56 9.14
C ARG A 78 -7.34 -7.13 10.39
N GLY A 79 -6.90 -5.88 10.42
CA GLY A 79 -6.07 -5.32 11.48
C GLY A 79 -4.56 -5.56 11.31
N ALA A 80 -4.14 -6.38 10.34
CA ALA A 80 -2.73 -6.57 10.05
C ALA A 80 -2.08 -5.25 9.64
N LYS A 81 -0.93 -4.97 10.22
CA LYS A 81 -0.13 -3.77 9.94
C LYS A 81 0.83 -4.06 8.79
N PHE A 82 1.05 -3.07 7.94
CA PHE A 82 1.99 -3.18 6.85
C PHE A 82 2.73 -1.86 6.60
N SER A 83 3.84 -1.97 5.88
CA SER A 83 4.52 -0.85 5.24
C SER A 83 4.35 -0.95 3.74
N MET A 84 4.12 0.20 3.10
CA MET A 84 4.12 0.33 1.65
C MET A 84 5.48 0.84 1.20
N ARG A 85 6.07 0.21 0.19
CA ARG A 85 7.45 0.45 -0.22
C ARG A 85 7.61 0.68 -1.71
N GLU A 86 8.55 1.56 -2.03
CA GLU A 86 9.10 1.75 -3.38
C GLU A 86 10.62 1.51 -3.33
N GLY A 87 11.05 0.36 -3.84
CA GLY A 87 12.42 -0.11 -3.63
C GLY A 87 12.76 -0.17 -2.13
N SER A 88 13.86 0.46 -1.72
CA SER A 88 14.27 0.48 -0.31
C SER A 88 13.51 1.50 0.55
N LYS A 89 12.66 2.37 0.00
CA LYS A 89 11.99 3.43 0.76
C LYS A 89 10.61 2.99 1.25
N THR A 90 10.30 3.30 2.52
CA THR A 90 8.93 3.23 3.04
C THR A 90 8.21 4.51 2.66
N ILE A 91 7.12 4.39 1.88
CA ILE A 91 6.34 5.53 1.39
C ILE A 91 5.04 5.73 2.15
N ALA A 92 4.55 4.71 2.85
CA ALA A 92 3.38 4.78 3.71
C ALA A 92 3.39 3.65 4.74
N VAL A 93 2.65 3.82 5.82
CA VAL A 93 2.36 2.78 6.82
C VAL A 93 0.86 2.67 7.00
N GLY A 94 0.35 1.46 7.23
CA GLY A 94 -1.09 1.26 7.29
C GLY A 94 -1.53 0.00 8.00
N ALA A 95 -2.85 -0.17 8.02
CA ALA A 95 -3.51 -1.36 8.51
C ALA A 95 -4.63 -1.79 7.57
N ILE A 96 -4.78 -3.10 7.39
CA ILE A 96 -5.86 -3.71 6.60
C ILE A 96 -7.18 -3.55 7.40
N LEU A 97 -8.24 -3.11 6.72
CA LEU A 97 -9.55 -2.84 7.31
C LEU A 97 -10.50 -4.03 7.24
#